data_AF-A0A1Y3W9B5-F1
#
_entry.id   AF-A0A1Y3W9B5-F1
#
_cell.length_a   1.000
_cell.length_b   1.000
_cell.length_c   1.000
_cell.angle_alpha   90.00
_cell.angle_beta   90.00
_cell.angle_gamma   90.00
#
_symmetry.space_group_name_H-M   'P 1'
#
loop_
_entity.id
_entity.type
_entity.pdbx_description
1 polymer ?
#
loop_
_entity_poly.entity_id
_entity_poly.type
_entity_poly.pdbx_seq_one_letter_code
_entity_poly.pdbx_strand_id
1 'polypeptide(L)'
;MMRIFGLLLMLALFFSCASQKEVAQNKKGRCAIKDSAQYELIVFDSGFDFWLTSHQSMASLHSESYYQSMNHQYAIEWNRRYAAGDPRINSYIDYSLNRDYGFDFNYKLYMYFRFFEGTNRIKLIPGNRSL
;
A
#
# COMPACT_ATOMS: atom_id res chain seq x y z
N MET A 1 -58.20 31.62 -4.43
CA MET A 1 -57.87 30.18 -4.46
C MET A 1 -57.57 29.71 -5.89
N MET A 2 -56.48 30.16 -6.52
CA MET A 2 -56.07 29.70 -7.87
C MET A 2 -54.58 29.91 -8.14
N ARG A 3 -53.76 29.84 -7.08
CA ARG A 3 -52.28 29.95 -7.17
C ARG A 3 -51.56 28.81 -6.43
N ILE A 4 -52.30 27.98 -5.69
CA ILE A 4 -51.77 26.82 -4.94
C ILE A 4 -51.84 25.53 -5.79
N PHE A 5 -52.75 25.48 -6.76
CA PHE A 5 -52.93 24.30 -7.64
C PHE A 5 -51.78 24.10 -8.64
N GLY A 6 -51.05 25.17 -9.00
CA GLY A 6 -49.88 25.09 -9.89
C GLY A 6 -48.59 24.61 -9.20
N LEU A 7 -48.53 24.68 -7.87
CA LEU A 7 -47.35 24.31 -7.08
C LEU A 7 -47.31 22.81 -6.72
N LEU A 8 -48.45 22.11 -6.85
CA LEU A 8 -48.55 20.65 -6.66
C LEU A 8 -48.33 19.85 -7.96
N LEU A 9 -48.38 20.48 -9.13
CA LEU A 9 -48.18 19.82 -10.43
C LEU A 9 -46.70 19.72 -10.85
N MET A 10 -45.81 20.54 -10.27
CA MET A 10 -44.36 20.55 -10.58
C MET A 10 -43.51 19.64 -9.68
N LEU A 11 -44.09 19.02 -8.64
CA LEU A 11 -43.36 18.12 -7.73
C LEU A 11 -43.52 16.62 -8.07
N ALA A 12 -44.29 16.27 -9.10
CA ALA A 12 -44.58 14.89 -9.46
C ALA A 12 -43.63 14.30 -10.54
N LEU A 13 -42.57 15.02 -10.94
CA LEU A 13 -41.68 14.62 -12.06
C LEU A 13 -40.30 14.08 -11.66
N PHE A 14 -40.05 13.77 -10.38
CA PHE A 14 -38.75 13.20 -9.94
C PHE A 14 -38.82 11.83 -9.27
N PHE A 15 -39.82 11.00 -9.62
CA PHE A 15 -39.79 9.57 -9.29
C PHE A 15 -39.81 8.72 -10.57
N SER A 16 -38.68 8.70 -11.27
CA SER A 16 -38.33 7.59 -12.16
C SER A 16 -36.98 7.03 -11.74
N CYS A 17 -37.05 6.03 -10.86
CA CYS A 17 -35.92 5.18 -10.51
C CYS A 17 -35.83 4.09 -11.59
N ALA A 18 -35.00 4.31 -12.61
CA ALA A 18 -34.66 3.26 -13.56
C ALA A 18 -33.59 2.35 -12.93
N SER A 19 -34.03 1.30 -12.24
CA SER A 19 -33.16 0.21 -11.77
C SER A 19 -32.61 -0.54 -13.00
N GLN A 20 -31.32 -0.38 -13.29
CA GLN A 20 -30.64 -1.17 -14.30
C GLN A 20 -30.45 -2.59 -13.76
N LYS A 21 -31.13 -3.57 -14.36
CA LYS A 21 -30.84 -4.98 -14.12
C LYS A 21 -29.53 -5.33 -14.80
N GLU A 22 -28.51 -5.68 -14.02
CA GLU A 22 -27.29 -6.27 -14.56
C GLU A 22 -27.64 -7.58 -15.29
N VAL A 23 -27.30 -7.62 -16.57
CA VAL A 23 -27.29 -8.85 -17.36
C VAL A 23 -26.14 -9.70 -16.83
N ALA A 24 -26.45 -10.79 -16.14
CA ALA A 24 -25.47 -11.78 -15.73
C ALA A 24 -24.83 -12.42 -16.98
N GLN A 25 -23.70 -11.87 -17.42
CA GLN A 25 -22.82 -12.59 -18.34
C GLN A 25 -22.25 -13.81 -17.61
N ASN A 26 -22.73 -14.98 -18.00
CA ASN A 26 -22.10 -16.25 -17.68
C ASN A 26 -20.71 -16.29 -18.35
N LYS A 27 -19.69 -15.73 -17.68
CA LYS A 27 -18.30 -15.92 -18.08
C LYS A 27 -17.86 -17.30 -17.65
N LYS A 28 -17.98 -18.26 -18.57
CA LYS A 28 -17.17 -19.48 -18.60
C LYS A 28 -15.75 -19.15 -18.14
N GLY A 29 -15.29 -19.85 -17.12
CA GLY A 29 -14.02 -19.62 -16.44
C GLY A 29 -12.85 -19.60 -17.42
N ARG A 30 -12.27 -18.41 -17.61
CA ARG A 30 -10.84 -18.32 -17.92
C ARG A 30 -10.12 -18.54 -16.60
N CYS A 31 -9.78 -19.79 -16.31
CA CYS A 31 -8.71 -20.07 -15.36
C CYS A 31 -7.42 -19.64 -16.05
N ALA A 32 -7.15 -18.33 -16.06
CA ALA A 32 -5.85 -17.82 -16.36
C ALA A 32 -5.00 -18.19 -15.15
N ILE A 33 -4.17 -19.23 -15.29
CA ILE A 33 -3.07 -19.45 -14.35
C ILE A 33 -2.14 -18.26 -14.56
N LYS A 34 -2.37 -17.19 -13.78
CA LYS A 34 -1.45 -16.07 -13.67
C LYS A 34 -0.31 -16.62 -12.82
N ASP A 35 0.74 -17.10 -13.46
CA ASP A 35 1.99 -17.38 -12.77
C ASP A 35 2.48 -16.05 -12.19
N SER A 36 2.16 -15.81 -10.92
CA SER A 36 2.55 -14.60 -10.22
C SER A 36 4.00 -14.75 -9.79
N ALA A 37 4.88 -13.90 -10.32
CA ALA A 37 6.25 -13.83 -9.83
C ALA A 37 6.25 -13.60 -8.31
N GLN A 38 6.88 -14.50 -7.56
CA GLN A 38 7.07 -14.34 -6.12
C GLN A 38 8.38 -13.60 -5.88
N TYR A 39 8.30 -12.48 -5.17
CA TYR A 39 9.46 -11.70 -4.79
C TYR A 39 9.87 -12.03 -3.36
N GLU A 40 11.16 -12.26 -3.15
CA GLU A 40 11.73 -12.47 -1.82
C GLU A 40 12.66 -11.32 -1.45
N LEU A 41 12.53 -10.82 -0.22
CA LEU A 41 13.46 -9.84 0.34
C LEU A 41 14.53 -10.57 1.17
N ILE A 42 15.77 -10.50 0.69
CA ILE A 42 16.96 -10.98 1.39
C ILE A 42 17.64 -9.79 2.07
N VAL A 43 17.86 -9.90 3.38
CA VAL A 43 18.52 -8.89 4.20
C VAL A 43 19.80 -9.48 4.79
N PHE A 44 20.93 -8.81 4.58
CA PHE A 44 22.24 -9.28 5.05
C PHE A 44 22.65 -8.72 6.42
N ASP A 45 21.89 -7.75 6.96
CA ASP A 45 22.19 -7.17 8.27
C ASP A 45 21.89 -8.16 9.40
N SER A 46 22.96 -8.58 10.07
CA SER A 46 22.86 -9.46 11.23
C SER A 46 21.97 -8.83 12.30
N GLY A 47 21.00 -9.59 12.79
CA GLY A 47 20.07 -9.16 13.83
C GLY A 47 18.71 -8.69 13.31
N PHE A 48 18.56 -8.46 12.00
CA PHE A 48 17.26 -8.10 11.44
C PHE A 48 16.21 -9.19 11.67
N ASP A 49 16.51 -10.46 11.38
CA ASP A 49 15.53 -11.55 11.53
C ASP A 49 15.11 -11.76 12.99
N PHE A 50 16.07 -11.66 13.93
CA PHE A 50 15.78 -11.73 15.36
C PHE A 50 14.91 -10.55 15.82
N TRP A 51 15.25 -9.34 15.38
CA TRP A 51 14.48 -8.13 15.68
C TRP A 51 13.07 -8.20 15.06
N LEU A 52 12.93 -8.67 13.82
CA LEU A 52 11.64 -8.82 13.15
C LEU A 52 10.75 -9.81 13.90
N THR A 53 11.31 -10.92 14.38
CA THR A 53 10.58 -11.94 15.16
C THR A 53 9.94 -11.34 16.41
N SER A 54 10.62 -10.43 17.11
CA SER A 54 10.07 -9.75 18.29
C SER A 54 9.03 -8.67 17.97
N HIS A 55 8.86 -8.32 16.70
CA HIS A 55 7.91 -7.29 16.22
C HIS A 55 6.86 -7.85 15.25
N GLN A 56 6.69 -9.18 15.16
CA GLN A 56 5.72 -9.82 14.25
C GLN A 56 4.27 -9.38 14.51
N SER A 57 3.92 -9.01 15.74
CA SER A 57 2.60 -8.48 16.09
C SER A 57 2.24 -7.21 15.30
N MET A 58 3.22 -6.51 14.72
CA MET A 58 3.02 -5.30 13.93
C MET A 58 2.53 -5.57 12.50
N ALA A 59 2.57 -6.82 12.03
CA ALA A 59 2.19 -7.17 10.65
C ALA A 59 0.71 -6.84 10.35
N SER A 60 -0.19 -7.07 11.31
CA SER A 60 -1.62 -6.83 11.12
C SER A 60 -2.06 -5.38 11.36
N LEU A 61 -1.14 -4.46 11.67
CA LEU A 61 -1.50 -3.08 12.02
C LEU A 61 -1.88 -2.22 10.81
N HIS A 62 -1.37 -2.56 9.63
CA HIS A 62 -1.56 -1.76 8.44
C HIS A 62 -1.93 -2.61 7.22
N SER A 63 -2.60 -1.98 6.25
CA SER A 63 -2.93 -2.62 4.98
C SER A 63 -1.71 -2.80 4.08
N GLU A 64 -1.80 -3.69 3.11
CA GLU A 64 -0.77 -3.81 2.06
C GLU A 64 -0.51 -2.47 1.36
N SER A 65 -1.59 -1.75 1.01
CA SER A 65 -1.49 -0.44 0.35
C SER A 65 -0.74 0.61 1.19
N TYR A 66 -0.85 0.54 2.52
CA TYR A 66 -0.07 1.38 3.41
C TYR A 66 1.42 1.03 3.29
N TYR A 67 1.77 -0.25 3.40
CA TYR A 67 3.17 -0.69 3.27
C TYR A 67 3.74 -0.33 1.90
N GLN A 68 2.97 -0.50 0.82
CA GLN A 68 3.41 -0.12 -0.51
C GLN A 68 3.72 1.39 -0.62
N SER A 69 2.83 2.22 -0.10
CA SER A 69 3.00 3.69 -0.08
C SER A 69 4.21 4.11 0.75
N MET A 70 4.38 3.52 1.92
CA MET A 70 5.53 3.81 2.79
C MET A 70 6.84 3.32 2.17
N ASN A 71 6.89 2.10 1.64
CA ASN A 71 8.07 1.54 0.99
C ASN A 71 8.52 2.39 -0.19
N HIS A 72 7.58 2.92 -0.97
CA HIS A 72 7.92 3.82 -2.06
C HIS A 72 8.62 5.10 -1.56
N GLN A 73 8.09 5.73 -0.52
CA GLN A 73 8.70 6.93 0.08
C GLN A 73 10.07 6.62 0.70
N TYR A 74 10.19 5.50 1.43
CA TYR A 74 11.45 5.09 2.03
C TYR A 74 12.49 4.75 0.97
N ALA A 75 12.14 4.05 -0.10
CA ALA A 75 13.04 3.72 -1.19
C ALA A 75 13.58 4.97 -1.89
N ILE A 76 12.74 6.00 -2.10
CA ILE A 76 13.18 7.30 -2.64
C ILE A 76 14.26 7.92 -1.75
N GLU A 77 14.02 8.05 -0.45
CA GLU A 77 15.00 8.65 0.47
C GLU A 77 16.26 7.79 0.62
N TRP A 78 16.09 6.47 0.71
CA TRP A 78 17.18 5.51 0.76
C TRP A 78 18.11 5.67 -0.45
N ASN A 79 17.53 5.68 -1.66
CA ASN A 79 18.28 5.83 -2.90
C ASN A 79 18.92 7.22 -3.03
N ARG A 80 18.27 8.27 -2.51
CA ARG A 80 18.86 9.61 -2.44
C ARG A 80 20.12 9.61 -1.58
N ARG A 81 20.11 8.93 -0.42
CA ARG A 81 21.27 8.81 0.46
C ARG A 81 22.35 7.90 -0.10
N TYR A 82 21.97 6.80 -0.74
CA TYR A 82 22.90 5.95 -1.48
C TYR A 82 23.67 6.77 -2.52
N ALA A 83 22.96 7.56 -3.33
CA ALA A 83 23.57 8.44 -4.33
C ALA A 83 24.46 9.53 -3.71
N ALA A 84 24.15 9.97 -2.49
CA ALA A 84 24.96 10.92 -1.73
C ALA A 84 26.19 10.29 -1.05
N GLY A 85 26.37 8.96 -1.15
CA GLY A 85 27.51 8.24 -0.56
C GLY A 85 27.39 8.03 0.95
N ASP A 86 26.18 7.91 1.50
CA ASP A 86 26.00 7.57 2.92
C ASP A 86 26.60 6.17 3.20
N PRO A 87 27.65 6.06 4.04
CA PRO A 87 28.38 4.81 4.24
C PRO A 87 27.57 3.74 4.98
N ARG A 88 26.38 4.08 5.49
CA ARG A 88 25.45 3.12 6.12
C ARG A 88 24.58 2.40 5.10
N ILE A 89 24.53 2.87 3.85
CA ILE A 89 23.65 2.36 2.81
C ILE A 89 24.49 1.74 1.70
N ASN A 90 24.38 0.42 1.57
CA ASN A 90 25.27 -0.37 0.71
C ASN A 90 24.62 -0.81 -0.62
N SER A 91 23.33 -0.53 -0.83
CA SER A 91 22.60 -0.98 -2.01
C SER A 91 21.54 0.02 -2.46
N TYR A 92 21.24 -0.01 -3.75
CA TYR A 92 20.09 0.67 -4.34
C TYR A 92 18.84 -0.22 -4.27
N ILE A 93 17.66 0.38 -4.04
CA ILE A 93 16.38 -0.32 -3.97
C ILE A 93 15.50 0.12 -5.16
N ASP A 94 15.36 -0.74 -6.17
CA ASP A 94 14.45 -0.50 -7.31
C ASP A 94 13.00 -0.90 -6.96
N TYR A 95 12.38 -0.13 -6.06
CA TYR A 95 10.99 -0.37 -5.65
C TYR A 95 10.00 0.38 -6.55
N SER A 96 9.00 -0.33 -7.11
CA SER A 96 8.00 0.23 -8.02
C SER A 96 6.58 -0.09 -7.58
N LEU A 97 5.71 0.93 -7.49
CA LEU A 97 4.29 0.75 -7.17
C LEU A 97 3.50 -0.02 -8.24
N ASN A 98 4.06 -0.21 -9.44
CA ASN A 98 3.43 -0.97 -10.52
C ASN A 98 3.75 -2.47 -10.46
N ARG A 99 4.59 -2.91 -9.51
CA ARG A 99 4.91 -4.32 -9.28
C ARG A 99 4.13 -4.86 -8.09
N ASP A 100 3.60 -6.06 -8.28
CA ASP A 100 2.92 -6.83 -7.23
C ASP A 100 3.95 -7.71 -6.51
N TYR A 101 4.51 -7.17 -5.42
CA TYR A 101 5.50 -7.87 -4.60
C TYR A 101 4.87 -8.82 -3.57
N GLY A 102 3.57 -8.67 -3.30
CA GLY A 102 2.86 -9.36 -2.23
C GLY A 102 3.05 -8.74 -0.85
N PHE A 103 2.14 -9.10 0.06
CA PHE A 103 2.07 -8.55 1.41
C PHE A 103 3.35 -8.78 2.23
N ASP A 104 3.87 -10.00 2.26
CA ASP A 104 5.01 -10.37 3.10
C ASP A 104 6.28 -9.62 2.70
N PHE A 105 6.53 -9.46 1.39
CA PHE A 105 7.63 -8.64 0.89
C PHE A 105 7.47 -7.19 1.34
N ASN A 106 6.27 -6.62 1.13
CA ASN A 106 5.99 -5.22 1.46
C ASN A 106 6.12 -4.95 2.96
N TYR A 107 5.59 -5.83 3.79
CA TYR A 107 5.75 -5.76 5.24
C TYR A 107 7.22 -5.88 5.67
N LYS A 108 7.96 -6.88 5.16
CA LYS A 108 9.35 -7.11 5.53
C LYS A 108 10.25 -5.94 5.13
N LEU A 109 10.04 -5.36 3.95
CA LEU A 109 10.78 -4.17 3.49
C LEU A 109 10.51 -2.95 4.38
N TYR A 110 9.25 -2.71 4.73
CA TYR A 110 8.88 -1.63 5.66
C TYR A 110 9.57 -1.82 7.01
N MET A 111 9.51 -3.04 7.55
CA MET A 111 10.14 -3.38 8.83
C MET A 111 11.66 -3.21 8.79
N TYR A 112 12.30 -3.52 7.66
CA TYR A 112 13.73 -3.28 7.48
C TYR A 112 14.09 -1.79 7.58
N PHE A 113 13.31 -0.89 6.97
CA PHE A 113 13.54 0.55 7.14
C PHE A 113 13.40 0.99 8.60
N ARG A 114 12.41 0.45 9.33
CA ARG A 114 12.21 0.73 10.76
C ARG A 114 13.36 0.21 11.62
N PHE A 115 13.85 -0.99 11.33
CA PHE A 115 15.04 -1.55 11.94
C PHE A 115 16.25 -0.64 11.71
N PHE A 116 16.48 -0.23 10.46
CA PHE A 116 17.59 0.65 10.09
C PHE A 116 17.54 1.99 10.82
N GLU A 117 16.37 2.63 10.88
CA GLU A 117 16.15 3.87 11.63
C GLU A 117 16.48 3.71 13.13
N GLY A 118 16.00 2.62 13.75
CA GLY A 118 16.25 2.33 15.17
C GLY A 118 17.72 2.06 15.47
N THR A 119 18.34 1.20 14.67
CA THR A 119 19.76 0.81 14.82
C THR A 119 20.70 1.99 14.64
N ASN A 120 20.46 2.83 13.62
CA ASN A 120 21.31 3.98 13.33
C ASN A 120 20.89 5.27 14.06
N ARG A 121 19.77 5.24 14.80
CA ARG A 121 19.16 6.41 15.46
C ARG A 121 18.95 7.59 14.51
N ILE A 122 18.46 7.29 13.32
CA ILE A 122 18.12 8.30 12.31
C ILE A 122 16.64 8.20 11.93
N LYS A 123 16.13 9.27 11.32
CA LYS A 123 14.84 9.26 10.63
C LYS A 123 15.09 9.43 9.13
N LEU A 124 14.56 8.51 8.34
CA LEU A 124 14.53 8.60 6.88
C LEU A 124 13.36 9.49 6.46
N ILE A 125 12.16 9.27 7.01
CA ILE A 125 10.97 10.08 6.72
C ILE A 125 10.65 11.00 7.92
N PRO A 126 10.80 12.34 7.79
CA PRO A 126 10.42 13.27 8.84
C PRO A 126 8.92 13.21 9.16
N GLY A 127 8.55 13.29 10.44
CA GLY A 127 7.15 13.36 10.88
C GLY A 127 6.41 12.02 11.01
N ASN A 128 6.99 10.91 10.54
CA ASN A 128 6.46 9.58 10.83
C ASN A 128 6.75 9.23 12.31
N ARG A 129 5.75 9.33 13.19
CA ARG A 129 5.92 8.92 14.58
C ARG A 129 6.05 7.40 14.60
N SER A 130 7.23 6.94 14.98
CA SER A 130 7.43 5.56 15.37
C SER A 130 6.50 5.26 16.55
N LEU A 131 5.45 4.46 16.29
CA LEU A 131 4.79 3.68 17.33
C LEU A 131 5.83 2.84 18.07
#